data_AF-A0A958EN78-F1
#
_entry.id   AF-A0A958EN78-F1
#
_cell.length_a   1.000
_cell.length_b   1.000
_cell.length_c   1.000
_cell.angle_alpha   90.00
_cell.angle_beta   90.00
_cell.angle_gamma   90.00
#
_symmetry.space_group_name_H-M   'P 1'
#
loop_
_entity.id
_entity.type
_entity.pdbx_description
1 polymer ?
#
loop_
_entity_poly.entity_id
_entity_poly.type
_entity_poly.pdbx_seq_one_letter_code
_entity_poly.pdbx_strand_id
1 'polypeptide(L)'
;LASDIVQETKLYFAEFTFENTEAEAMAKTDSAKTVYQAIINQLQSIDVLTKEKFKELMKTVQSETGFKGKELWMPYRIGITGMQHGPDIATISELFGKGKIINRLQSHL
;
A
#
# COMPACT_ATOMS: atom_id res chain seq x y z
N LEU A 1 -3.56 -16.39 -13.49
CA LEU A 1 -2.50 -17.19 -12.83
C LEU A 1 -1.11 -16.86 -13.40
N ALA A 2 -0.73 -17.26 -14.62
CA ALA A 2 0.60 -16.91 -15.15
C ALA A 2 0.79 -15.41 -15.40
N SER A 3 -0.26 -14.68 -15.80
CA SER A 3 -0.24 -13.23 -16.02
C SER A 3 0.01 -12.42 -14.75
N ASP A 4 -0.61 -12.84 -13.65
CA ASP A 4 -0.65 -12.07 -12.40
C ASP A 4 0.72 -12.14 -11.71
N ILE A 5 1.31 -13.34 -11.67
CA ILE A 5 2.68 -13.55 -11.15
C ILE A 5 3.69 -12.71 -11.95
N VAL A 6 3.53 -12.63 -13.27
CA VAL A 6 4.41 -11.78 -14.11
C VAL A 6 4.25 -10.31 -13.76
N GLN A 7 3.02 -9.83 -13.52
CA GLN A 7 2.79 -8.44 -13.14
C GLN A 7 3.28 -8.11 -11.73
N GLU A 8 3.01 -8.98 -10.75
CA GLU A 8 3.48 -8.86 -9.37
C GLU A 8 5.01 -8.80 -9.29
N THR A 9 5.68 -9.70 -10.02
CA THR A 9 7.14 -9.74 -10.11
C THR A 9 7.69 -8.47 -10.77
N LYS A 10 7.06 -7.99 -11.85
CA LYS A 10 7.44 -6.70 -12.48
C LYS A 10 7.32 -5.54 -11.49
N LEU A 11 6.21 -5.44 -10.75
CA LEU A 11 6.01 -4.38 -9.74
C LEU A 11 7.03 -4.44 -8.61
N TYR A 12 7.52 -5.64 -8.28
CA TYR A 12 8.58 -5.80 -7.30
C TYR A 12 9.93 -5.24 -7.81
N PHE A 13 10.32 -5.47 -9.04
CA PHE A 13 11.62 -5.00 -9.54
C PHE A 13 11.58 -3.61 -10.18
N ALA A 14 10.39 -3.08 -10.49
CA ALA A 14 10.25 -1.75 -11.09
C ALA A 14 10.63 -0.63 -10.12
N GLU A 15 11.29 0.39 -10.69
CA GLU A 15 11.39 1.72 -10.08
C GLU A 15 9.99 2.28 -9.82
N PHE A 16 9.85 3.01 -8.70
CA PHE A 16 8.56 3.57 -8.33
C PHE A 16 8.27 4.84 -9.15
N THR A 17 7.14 4.85 -9.85
CA THR A 17 6.60 6.04 -10.51
C THR A 17 5.08 6.04 -10.39
N PHE A 18 4.46 7.22 -10.31
CA PHE A 18 3.01 7.33 -10.44
C PHE A 18 2.58 7.10 -11.89
N GLU A 19 1.48 6.38 -12.09
CA GLU A 19 0.96 6.09 -13.43
C GLU A 19 0.42 7.34 -14.14
N ASN A 20 -0.02 8.35 -13.38
CA ASN A 20 -0.49 9.64 -13.86
C ASN A 20 -0.46 10.69 -12.72
N THR A 21 -0.76 11.94 -13.07
CA THR A 21 -0.79 13.07 -12.13
C THR A 21 -1.94 13.00 -11.11
N GLU A 22 -3.04 12.33 -11.44
CA GLU A 22 -4.17 12.14 -10.52
C GLU A 22 -3.79 11.18 -9.37
N ALA A 23 -3.10 10.08 -9.69
CA ALA A 23 -2.57 9.14 -8.73
C ALA A 23 -1.56 9.83 -7.79
N GLU A 24 -0.65 10.63 -8.35
CA GLU A 24 0.28 11.42 -7.56
C GLU A 24 -0.43 12.39 -6.61
N ALA A 25 -1.42 13.13 -7.11
CA ALA A 25 -2.18 14.07 -6.29
C ALA A 25 -2.92 13.36 -5.16
N MET A 26 -3.55 12.22 -5.45
CA MET A 26 -4.23 11.41 -4.45
C MET A 26 -3.28 10.86 -3.38
N ALA A 27 -2.08 10.44 -3.77
CA ALA A 27 -1.09 9.90 -2.83
C ALA A 27 -0.56 10.97 -1.86
N LYS A 28 -0.71 12.25 -2.17
CA LYS A 28 -0.17 13.38 -1.41
C LYS A 28 -1.21 14.13 -0.57
N THR A 29 -2.47 13.70 -0.57
CA THR A 29 -3.52 14.32 0.25
C THR A 29 -3.29 14.09 1.74
N ASP A 30 -3.83 14.97 2.58
CA ASP A 30 -3.72 14.83 4.05
C ASP A 30 -4.39 13.53 4.56
N SER A 31 -5.48 13.10 3.93
CA SER A 31 -6.12 11.82 4.24
C SER A 31 -5.23 10.63 3.90
N ALA A 32 -4.57 10.65 2.73
CA ALA A 32 -3.61 9.62 2.35
C ALA A 32 -2.44 9.55 3.34
N LYS A 33 -1.85 10.70 3.69
CA LYS A 33 -0.76 10.78 4.69
C LYS A 33 -1.19 10.24 6.06
N THR A 34 -2.42 10.53 6.49
CA THR A 34 -2.99 9.97 7.73
C THR A 34 -3.06 8.45 7.68
N VAL A 35 -3.54 7.87 6.57
CA VAL A 35 -3.57 6.42 6.36
C VAL A 35 -2.15 5.84 6.36
N TYR A 36 -1.20 6.47 5.69
CA TYR A 36 0.18 6.00 5.62
C TYR A 36 0.85 5.96 6.97
N GLN A 37 0.70 7.02 7.78
CA GLN A 37 1.28 7.07 9.11
C GLN A 37 0.70 5.97 10.01
N ALA A 38 -0.61 5.73 9.96
CA ALA A 38 -1.25 4.65 10.69
C ALA A 38 -0.72 3.27 10.25
N ILE A 39 -0.60 3.02 8.94
CA ILE A 39 -0.04 1.77 8.40
C ILE A 39 1.41 1.57 8.84
N ILE A 40 2.25 2.60 8.74
CA ILE A 40 3.66 2.54 9.14
C ILE A 40 3.77 2.18 10.62
N ASN A 41 2.96 2.80 11.48
CA ASN A 41 2.95 2.51 12.92
C ASN A 41 2.56 1.06 13.20
N GLN A 42 1.51 0.55 12.55
CA GLN A 42 1.09 -0.84 12.69
C GLN A 42 2.15 -1.83 12.16
N LEU A 43 2.89 -1.49 11.09
CA LEU A 43 3.93 -2.35 10.54
C LEU A 43 5.16 -2.50 11.46
N GLN A 44 5.39 -1.57 12.39
CA GLN A 44 6.52 -1.64 13.32
C GLN A 44 6.44 -2.86 14.26
N SER A 45 5.22 -3.32 14.58
CA SER A 45 4.99 -4.47 15.47
C SER A 45 4.93 -5.82 14.75
N ILE A 46 5.07 -5.83 13.41
CA ILE A 46 4.97 -7.03 12.59
C ILE A 46 6.36 -7.50 12.18
N ASP A 47 6.71 -8.74 12.51
CA ASP A 47 7.98 -9.35 12.05
C ASP A 47 7.94 -9.70 10.57
N VAL A 48 6.98 -10.54 10.19
CA VAL A 48 6.73 -10.98 8.81
C VAL A 48 5.30 -10.62 8.43
N LEU A 49 5.15 -9.92 7.30
CA LEU A 49 3.85 -9.50 6.77
C LEU A 49 3.30 -10.58 5.83
N THR A 50 2.31 -11.33 6.30
CA THR A 50 1.51 -12.25 5.46
C THR A 50 0.23 -11.56 4.99
N LYS A 51 -0.49 -12.17 4.03
CA LYS A 51 -1.82 -11.71 3.60
C LYS A 51 -2.81 -11.56 4.76
N GLU A 52 -2.80 -12.47 5.71
CA GLU A 52 -3.71 -12.47 6.87
C GLU A 52 -3.39 -11.29 7.78
N LYS A 53 -2.12 -11.14 8.16
CA LYS A 53 -1.65 -10.01 8.99
C LYS A 53 -1.89 -8.66 8.30
N PHE A 54 -1.72 -8.60 6.99
CA PHE A 54 -2.05 -7.41 6.22
C PHE A 54 -3.54 -7.06 6.34
N LYS A 55 -4.45 -8.04 6.18
CA LYS A 55 -5.90 -7.80 6.34
C LYS A 55 -6.27 -7.36 7.76
N GLU A 56 -5.63 -7.93 8.78
CA GLU A 56 -5.81 -7.53 10.17
C GLU A 56 -5.35 -6.09 10.41
N LEU A 57 -4.13 -5.75 9.95
CA LEU A 57 -3.58 -4.41 10.00
C LEU A 57 -4.52 -3.39 9.35
N MET A 58 -5.05 -3.69 8.16
CA MET A 58 -5.94 -2.76 7.46
C MET A 58 -7.27 -2.56 8.18
N LYS A 59 -7.77 -3.57 8.91
CA LYS A 59 -8.94 -3.40 9.79
C LYS A 59 -8.64 -2.48 10.96
N THR A 60 -7.46 -2.61 11.56
CA THR A 60 -7.02 -1.73 12.65
C THR A 60 -6.89 -0.29 12.15
N VAL A 61 -6.23 -0.06 11.02
CA VAL A 61 -6.08 1.27 10.39
C VAL A 61 -7.45 1.87 10.06
N GLN A 62 -8.39 1.08 9.53
CA GLN A 62 -9.76 1.52 9.29
C GLN A 62 -10.43 2.00 10.59
N SER A 63 -10.24 1.27 11.70
CA SER A 63 -10.81 1.65 13.00
C SER A 63 -10.17 2.91 13.59
N GLU A 64 -8.86 3.07 13.46
CA GLU A 64 -8.09 4.20 14.02
C GLU A 64 -8.33 5.50 13.25
N THR A 65 -8.41 5.42 11.92
CA THR A 65 -8.51 6.60 11.05
C THR A 65 -9.94 6.94 10.65
N GLY A 66 -10.87 5.97 10.73
CA GLY A 66 -12.23 6.10 10.22
C GLY A 66 -12.37 6.01 8.70
N PHE A 67 -11.26 5.99 7.95
CA PHE A 67 -11.28 5.88 6.49
C PHE A 67 -11.63 4.45 6.04
N LYS A 68 -12.45 4.35 4.99
CA LYS A 68 -12.97 3.08 4.47
C LYS A 68 -13.08 3.10 2.96
N GLY A 69 -13.24 1.93 2.35
CA GLY A 69 -13.45 1.82 0.90
C GLY A 69 -12.33 2.51 0.12
N LYS A 70 -12.69 3.37 -0.83
CA LYS A 70 -11.70 4.05 -1.68
C LYS A 70 -10.73 4.91 -0.88
N GLU A 71 -11.16 5.58 0.19
CA GLU A 71 -10.31 6.47 0.99
C GLU A 71 -9.23 5.76 1.80
N LEU A 72 -9.36 4.44 1.98
CA LEU A 72 -8.35 3.60 2.64
C LEU A 72 -7.52 2.82 1.61
N TRP A 73 -8.21 2.09 0.74
CA TRP A 73 -7.58 1.12 -0.14
C TRP A 73 -6.90 1.75 -1.35
N MET A 74 -7.44 2.84 -1.89
CA MET A 74 -6.86 3.49 -3.06
C MET A 74 -5.58 4.25 -2.72
N PRO A 75 -5.53 5.09 -1.66
CA PRO A 75 -4.26 5.68 -1.22
C PRO A 75 -3.21 4.64 -0.92
N TYR A 76 -3.53 3.57 -0.17
CA TYR A 76 -2.56 2.52 0.11
C TYR A 76 -1.99 1.89 -1.16
N ARG A 77 -2.85 1.52 -2.12
CA ARG A 77 -2.41 0.94 -3.39
C ARG A 77 -1.49 1.90 -4.13
N ILE A 78 -1.89 3.14 -4.32
CA ILE A 78 -1.09 4.13 -5.05
C ILE A 78 0.22 4.39 -4.31
N GLY A 79 0.20 4.56 -3.00
CA GLY A 79 1.38 4.81 -2.19
C GLY A 79 2.43 3.72 -2.33
N ILE A 80 2.02 2.45 -2.48
CA ILE A 80 2.96 1.34 -2.65
C ILE A 80 3.21 0.96 -4.09
N THR A 81 2.32 1.17 -5.07
CA THR A 81 2.54 0.71 -6.46
C THR A 81 2.63 1.82 -7.49
N GLY A 82 2.21 3.04 -7.15
CA GLY A 82 2.02 4.15 -8.08
C GLY A 82 0.79 4.04 -8.97
N MET A 83 -0.06 3.01 -8.77
CA MET A 83 -1.19 2.69 -9.65
C MET A 83 -2.53 2.76 -8.91
N GLN A 84 -3.60 3.17 -9.58
CA GLN A 84 -4.97 3.19 -9.04
C GLN A 84 -5.61 1.78 -9.07
N HIS A 85 -5.15 0.92 -9.98
CA HIS A 85 -5.61 -0.45 -10.17
C HIS A 85 -4.43 -1.42 -10.34
N GLY A 86 -4.69 -2.73 -10.32
CA GLY A 86 -3.64 -3.73 -10.54
C GLY A 86 -3.94 -5.06 -9.87
N PRO A 87 -2.91 -5.92 -9.69
CA PRO A 87 -3.03 -7.22 -9.04
C PRO A 87 -3.58 -7.13 -7.62
N ASP A 88 -3.94 -8.27 -7.05
CA ASP A 88 -4.44 -8.36 -5.69
C ASP A 88 -3.49 -7.67 -4.70
N ILE A 89 -4.02 -6.67 -3.97
CA ILE A 89 -3.17 -5.82 -3.15
C ILE A 89 -2.57 -6.58 -1.98
N ALA A 90 -3.31 -7.54 -1.41
CA ALA A 90 -2.79 -8.35 -0.30
C ALA A 90 -1.59 -9.20 -0.74
N THR A 91 -1.64 -9.76 -1.94
CA THR A 91 -0.51 -10.48 -2.56
C THR A 91 0.68 -9.57 -2.80
N ILE A 92 0.46 -8.38 -3.34
CA ILE A 92 1.53 -7.38 -3.50
C ILE A 92 2.14 -6.99 -2.15
N SER A 93 1.31 -6.78 -1.13
CA SER A 93 1.77 -6.39 0.22
C SER A 93 2.65 -7.46 0.85
N GLU A 94 2.26 -8.73 0.76
CA GLU A 94 3.06 -9.87 1.23
C GLU A 94 4.38 -9.97 0.45
N LEU A 95 4.32 -9.86 -0.89
CA LEU A 95 5.51 -9.91 -1.75
C LEU A 95 6.50 -8.77 -1.44
N PHE A 96 6.00 -7.55 -1.23
CA PHE A 96 6.85 -6.40 -0.93
C PHE A 96 7.44 -6.48 0.48
N GLY A 97 6.68 -7.05 1.42
CA GLY A 97 7.04 -7.10 2.82
C GLY A 97 7.05 -5.71 3.49
N LYS A 98 7.22 -5.72 4.82
CA LYS A 98 7.09 -4.51 5.65
C LYS A 98 8.08 -3.40 5.26
N GLY A 99 9.35 -3.76 5.03
CA GLY A 99 10.41 -2.77 4.84
C GLY A 99 10.19 -1.93 3.58
N LYS A 100 9.84 -2.59 2.47
CA LYS A 100 9.57 -1.89 1.21
C LYS A 100 8.31 -1.03 1.28
N ILE A 101 7.26 -1.53 1.92
CA ILE A 101 6.03 -0.75 2.13
C ILE A 101 6.33 0.50 2.95
N ILE A 102 7.03 0.36 4.09
CA ILE A 102 7.40 1.52 4.93
C ILE A 102 8.20 2.53 4.09
N ASN A 103 9.23 2.10 3.38
CA ASN A 103 10.06 2.99 2.57
C ASN A 103 9.23 3.73 1.50
N ARG A 104 8.31 3.04 0.81
CA ARG A 104 7.44 3.65 -0.21
C ARG A 104 6.44 4.62 0.41
N LEU A 105 5.81 4.28 1.53
CA LEU A 105 4.84 5.16 2.17
C LEU A 105 5.52 6.40 2.79
N GLN A 106 6.72 6.24 3.36
CA GLN A 106 7.49 7.35 3.92
C GLN A 106 7.92 8.38 2.88
N SER A 107 8.14 7.99 1.61
CA SER A 107 8.50 8.96 0.56
C SER A 107 7.38 9.92 0.17
N HIS A 108 6.15 9.69 0.66
CA HIS A 108 4.98 10.52 0.35
C HIS A 108 4.51 11.38 1.53
N LEU A 109 5.14 11.24 2.70
CA LEU A 109 4.86 12.06 3.89
C LEU A 109 5.53 13.44 3.77
#